data_AF-A0A8T0MHR2-F1
#
_entry.id   AF-A0A8T0MHR2-F1
#
_cell.length_a   1.000
_cell.length_b   1.000
_cell.length_c   1.000
_cell.angle_alpha   90.00
_cell.angle_beta   90.00
_cell.angle_gamma   90.00
#
_symmetry.space_group_name_H-M   'P 1'
#
loop_
_entity.id
_entity.type
_entity.pdbx_description
1 polymer ?
#
loop_
_entity_poly.entity_id
_entity_poly.type
_entity_poly.pdbx_seq_one_letter_code
_entity_poly.pdbx_strand_id
1 'polypeptide(L)'
;MQEPLRRHHLRLAARRPRAPHPCCTTPRPSPLAISLSEFRPGPKITDPAALKSEALDLVRGWPSDLLAVMQSTPEGAVVRTPLVDRWLWLGQAPSASRGGCVVLAGDAWQPMTPNLGQGACCALEDAVVLASRLAPAVGHGSSRHGGSPRRGS
;
A
#
# COMPACT_ATOMS: atom_id res chain seq x y z
N MET A 1 2.47 -38.89 -2.96
CA MET A 1 3.76 -38.30 -3.35
C MET A 1 3.77 -36.88 -2.80
N GLN A 2 4.48 -36.65 -1.70
CA GLN A 2 4.55 -35.35 -1.00
C GLN A 2 5.72 -34.56 -1.59
N GLU A 3 5.45 -33.34 -2.05
CA GLU A 3 6.46 -32.40 -2.54
C GLU A 3 7.14 -31.69 -1.35
N PRO A 4 8.48 -31.60 -1.28
CA PRO A 4 9.17 -31.07 -0.11
C PRO A 4 9.16 -29.53 -0.06
N LEU A 5 8.85 -29.00 1.13
CA LEU A 5 8.95 -27.57 1.46
C LEU A 5 10.34 -27.01 1.13
N ARG A 6 10.41 -26.04 0.20
CA ARG A 6 11.60 -25.21 0.02
C ARG A 6 11.73 -24.21 1.16
N ARG A 7 12.79 -24.36 1.95
CA ARG A 7 13.25 -23.35 2.94
C ARG A 7 13.66 -22.07 2.20
N HIS A 8 12.94 -20.97 2.42
CA HIS A 8 13.36 -19.65 1.93
C HIS A 8 14.29 -18.96 2.92
N HIS A 9 15.43 -18.51 2.41
CA HIS A 9 16.52 -17.88 3.15
C HIS A 9 16.13 -16.50 3.70
N LEU A 10 16.17 -16.38 5.03
CA LEU A 10 16.08 -15.13 5.77
C LEU A 10 17.37 -14.32 5.59
N ARG A 11 17.33 -13.15 4.94
CA ARG A 11 18.43 -12.18 5.03
C ARG A 11 18.17 -11.22 6.19
N LEU A 12 18.81 -11.53 7.32
CA LEU A 12 18.86 -10.72 8.53
C LEU A 12 19.70 -9.46 8.28
N ALA A 13 19.07 -8.29 8.13
CA ALA A 13 19.79 -7.01 8.19
C ALA A 13 19.89 -6.56 9.65
N ALA A 14 20.83 -7.14 10.41
CA ALA A 14 21.16 -6.66 11.75
C ALA A 14 21.88 -5.31 11.63
N ARG A 15 21.29 -4.22 12.14
CA ARG A 15 22.04 -2.96 12.33
C ARG A 15 23.14 -3.21 13.36
N ARG A 16 24.39 -2.91 13.02
CA ARG A 16 25.50 -2.93 14.00
C ARG A 16 25.19 -1.94 15.13
N PRO A 17 25.28 -2.34 16.41
CA PRO A 17 25.08 -1.41 17.52
C PRO A 17 26.18 -0.34 17.54
N ARG A 18 25.81 0.91 17.85
CA ARG A 18 26.78 1.95 18.25
C ARG A 18 27.36 1.58 19.61
N ALA A 19 28.65 1.86 19.82
CA ALA A 19 29.34 1.59 21.08
C ALA A 19 28.64 2.30 22.27
N PRO A 20 28.47 1.63 23.42
CA PRO A 20 27.74 2.17 24.57
C PRO A 20 28.58 3.15 25.42
N HIS A 21 27.90 4.15 26.00
CA HIS A 21 28.44 5.01 27.07
C HIS A 21 28.45 4.25 28.43
N PRO A 22 29.45 4.49 29.29
CA PRO A 22 29.83 3.55 30.36
C PRO A 22 28.96 3.52 31.63
N CYS A 23 27.81 4.20 31.71
CA CYS A 23 27.10 4.37 33.01
C CYS A 23 25.81 3.55 33.20
N CYS A 24 25.26 2.89 32.18
CA CYS A 24 23.95 2.22 32.30
C CYS A 24 24.00 0.75 31.87
N THR A 25 24.43 -0.12 32.78
CA THR A 25 24.42 -1.58 32.64
C THR A 25 23.03 -2.15 32.96
N THR A 26 22.12 -2.08 31.99
CA THR A 26 21.18 -3.17 31.65
C THR A 26 20.54 -2.87 30.29
N PRO A 27 20.78 -3.68 29.24
CA PRO A 27 20.03 -3.55 28.00
C PRO A 27 18.60 -4.01 28.25
N ARG A 28 17.65 -3.07 28.23
CA ARG A 28 16.22 -3.44 28.18
C ARG A 28 15.99 -4.21 26.87
N PRO A 29 15.45 -5.44 26.91
CA PRO A 29 15.12 -6.14 25.68
C PRO A 29 14.07 -5.30 24.94
N SER A 30 14.45 -4.72 23.81
CA SER A 30 13.49 -4.16 22.87
C SER A 30 12.56 -5.30 22.45
N PRO A 31 11.23 -5.16 22.58
CA PRO A 31 10.33 -6.20 22.13
C PRO A 31 10.52 -6.42 20.63
N LEU A 32 10.98 -7.62 20.26
CA LEU A 32 10.98 -8.08 18.89
C LEU A 32 9.53 -8.40 18.51
N ALA A 33 8.84 -7.40 17.97
CA ALA A 33 7.52 -7.59 17.39
C ALA A 33 7.68 -8.13 15.96
N ILE A 34 7.52 -9.45 15.80
CA ILE A 34 7.43 -10.08 14.48
C ILE A 34 5.94 -10.31 14.22
N SER A 35 5.32 -9.45 13.41
CA SER A 35 3.98 -9.70 12.87
C SER A 35 4.12 -10.32 11.49
N LEU A 36 3.82 -11.61 11.37
CA LEU A 36 3.72 -12.31 10.11
C LEU A 36 2.26 -12.23 9.64
N SER A 37 1.98 -11.28 8.77
CA SER A 37 0.70 -11.24 8.04
C SER A 37 0.88 -12.02 6.73
N GLU A 38 0.65 -13.34 6.77
CA GLU A 38 0.57 -14.11 5.52
C GLU A 38 -0.75 -13.76 4.81
N PHE A 39 -0.67 -12.91 3.78
CA PHE A 39 -1.79 -12.74 2.87
C PHE A 39 -1.94 -14.01 2.02
N ARG A 40 -2.96 -14.82 2.32
CA ARG A 40 -3.39 -15.91 1.45
C ARG A 40 -4.63 -15.44 0.69
N PRO A 41 -4.55 -15.22 -0.63
CA PRO A 41 -5.73 -14.92 -1.41
C PRO A 41 -6.71 -16.09 -1.23
N GLY A 42 -7.93 -15.78 -0.77
CA GLY A 42 -9.01 -16.77 -0.75
C GLY A 42 -9.30 -17.30 -2.17
N PRO A 43 -9.98 -18.45 -2.30
CA PRO A 43 -10.38 -18.96 -3.60
C PRO A 43 -11.18 -17.89 -4.35
N LYS A 44 -10.83 -17.66 -5.63
CA LYS A 44 -11.58 -16.75 -6.49
C LYS A 44 -12.88 -17.44 -6.86
N ILE A 45 -14.00 -16.89 -6.39
CA ILE A 45 -15.33 -17.29 -6.86
C ILE A 45 -15.66 -16.43 -8.07
N THR A 46 -15.78 -17.06 -9.23
CA THR A 46 -16.15 -16.40 -10.50
C THR A 46 -17.63 -16.51 -10.82
N ASP A 47 -18.33 -17.47 -10.21
CA ASP A 47 -19.77 -17.64 -10.36
C ASP A 47 -20.52 -16.58 -9.53
N PRO A 48 -21.31 -15.68 -10.15
CA PRO A 48 -22.05 -14.63 -9.43
C PRO A 48 -23.05 -15.18 -8.41
N ALA A 49 -23.69 -16.31 -8.70
CA ALA A 49 -24.65 -16.94 -7.80
C ALA A 49 -23.95 -17.51 -6.55
N ALA A 50 -22.86 -18.27 -6.74
CA ALA A 50 -22.04 -18.76 -5.63
C ALA A 50 -21.46 -17.60 -4.79
N LEU A 51 -21.05 -16.50 -5.42
CA LEU A 51 -20.51 -15.35 -4.71
C LEU A 51 -21.58 -14.67 -3.84
N LYS A 52 -22.78 -14.47 -4.38
CA LYS A 52 -23.90 -13.92 -3.61
C LYS A 52 -24.30 -14.85 -2.47
N SER A 53 -24.32 -16.16 -2.69
CA SER A 53 -24.60 -17.15 -1.65
C SER A 53 -23.59 -17.05 -0.51
N GLU A 54 -22.29 -17.01 -0.80
CA GLU A 54 -21.25 -16.86 0.23
C GLU A 54 -21.40 -15.53 0.99
N ALA A 55 -21.70 -14.44 0.27
CA ALA A 55 -21.92 -13.14 0.90
C ALA A 55 -23.10 -13.16 1.88
N LEU A 56 -24.22 -13.79 1.51
CA LEU A 56 -25.38 -13.95 2.40
C LEU A 56 -25.07 -14.87 3.59
N ASP A 57 -24.27 -15.91 3.36
CA ASP A 57 -23.83 -16.84 4.39
C ASP A 57 -23.01 -16.17 5.50
N LEU A 58 -22.17 -15.19 5.14
CA LEU A 58 -21.37 -14.41 6.09
C LEU A 58 -22.22 -13.51 7.00
N VAL A 59 -23.42 -13.14 6.59
CA VAL A 59 -24.28 -12.18 7.31
C VAL A 59 -25.56 -12.79 7.87
N ARG A 60 -25.72 -14.13 7.88
CA ARG A 60 -26.98 -14.81 8.27
C ARG A 60 -27.60 -14.39 9.61
N GLY A 61 -26.81 -13.85 10.55
CA GLY A 61 -27.28 -13.36 11.84
C GLY A 61 -27.71 -11.90 11.89
N TRP A 62 -27.69 -11.18 10.76
CA TRP A 62 -28.03 -9.76 10.70
C TRP A 62 -29.55 -9.54 10.74
N PRO A 63 -30.00 -8.34 11.16
CA PRO A 63 -31.41 -7.95 11.09
C PRO A 63 -32.04 -8.22 9.71
N SER A 64 -33.31 -8.64 9.71
CA SER A 64 -34.06 -9.03 8.50
C SER A 64 -34.05 -7.95 7.42
N ASP A 65 -34.11 -6.68 7.81
CA ASP A 65 -34.19 -5.56 6.87
C ASP A 65 -32.87 -5.40 6.09
N LEU A 66 -31.72 -5.64 6.75
CA LEU A 66 -30.42 -5.64 6.08
C LEU A 66 -30.25 -6.85 5.17
N LEU A 67 -30.72 -8.02 5.60
CA LEU A 67 -30.74 -9.23 4.77
C LEU A 67 -31.59 -9.05 3.52
N ALA A 68 -32.76 -8.41 3.63
CA ALA A 68 -33.64 -8.12 2.50
C ALA A 68 -32.98 -7.20 1.47
N VAL A 69 -32.26 -6.17 1.94
CA VAL A 69 -31.46 -5.29 1.06
C VAL A 69 -30.39 -6.09 0.32
N MET A 70 -29.62 -6.92 1.02
CA MET A 70 -28.58 -7.74 0.39
C MET A 70 -29.16 -8.77 -0.60
N GLN A 71 -30.30 -9.38 -0.29
CA GLN A 71 -31.01 -10.31 -1.19
C GLN A 71 -31.53 -9.62 -2.46
N SER A 72 -31.95 -8.34 -2.37
CA SER A 72 -32.41 -7.57 -3.52
C SER A 72 -31.29 -7.21 -4.52
N THR A 73 -30.03 -7.32 -4.12
CA THR A 73 -28.87 -7.01 -4.98
C THR A 73 -28.75 -8.06 -6.09
N PRO A 74 -28.76 -7.69 -7.39
CA PRO A 74 -28.55 -8.64 -8.49
C PRO A 74 -27.23 -9.39 -8.35
N GLU A 75 -27.19 -10.66 -8.72
CA GLU A 75 -25.98 -11.51 -8.58
C GLU A 75 -24.76 -10.89 -9.26
N GLY A 76 -24.93 -10.37 -10.48
CA GLY A 76 -23.86 -9.70 -11.24
C GLY A 76 -23.41 -8.35 -10.67
N ALA A 77 -24.10 -7.80 -9.66
CA ALA A 77 -23.72 -6.57 -8.97
C ALA A 77 -22.92 -6.84 -7.68
N VAL A 78 -22.83 -8.09 -7.23
CA VAL A 78 -22.02 -8.47 -6.07
C VAL A 78 -20.56 -8.58 -6.49
N VAL A 79 -19.69 -7.80 -5.84
CA VAL A 79 -18.26 -7.76 -6.16
C VAL A 79 -17.45 -8.15 -4.93
N ARG A 80 -16.46 -9.03 -5.14
CA ARG A 80 -15.45 -9.37 -4.13
C ARG A 80 -14.10 -8.85 -4.57
N THR A 81 -13.64 -7.81 -3.89
CA THR A 81 -12.29 -7.27 -4.07
C THR A 81 -11.42 -7.68 -2.88
N PRO A 82 -10.32 -8.40 -3.09
CA PRO A 82 -9.40 -8.72 -2.01
C PRO A 82 -8.77 -7.43 -1.47
N LEU A 83 -8.86 -7.23 -0.16
CA LEU A 83 -8.16 -6.14 0.52
C LEU A 83 -6.73 -6.57 0.82
N VAL A 84 -5.77 -5.80 0.31
CA VAL A 84 -4.34 -6.00 0.57
C VAL A 84 -3.83 -4.78 1.29
N ASP A 85 -3.37 -4.97 2.52
CA ASP A 85 -2.74 -3.89 3.27
C ASP A 85 -1.24 -3.81 2.95
N ARG A 86 -0.72 -2.59 2.87
CA ARG A 86 0.70 -2.32 2.69
C ARG A 86 1.16 -1.44 3.83
N TRP A 87 1.48 -2.10 4.94
CA TRP A 87 1.86 -1.41 6.17
C TRP A 87 3.18 -0.66 6.00
N LEU A 88 3.11 0.65 5.76
CA LEU A 88 4.26 1.53 5.76
C LEU A 88 4.55 1.95 7.20
N TRP A 89 5.52 1.29 7.84
CA TRP A 89 5.99 1.70 9.16
C TRP A 89 6.50 3.14 9.14
N LEU A 90 6.15 3.91 10.18
CA LEU A 90 6.68 5.25 10.41
C LEU A 90 8.21 5.23 10.32
N GLY A 91 8.77 5.93 9.33
CA GLY A 91 10.21 6.02 9.07
C GLY A 91 10.82 4.93 8.18
N GLN A 92 10.03 3.97 7.70
CA GLN A 92 10.47 2.94 6.73
C GLN A 92 9.71 2.99 5.40
N ALA A 93 8.84 3.98 5.21
CA ALA A 93 8.25 4.23 3.91
C ALA A 93 9.39 4.50 2.90
N PRO A 94 9.35 3.89 1.70
CA PRO A 94 10.29 4.22 0.65
C PRO A 94 10.28 5.73 0.31
N SER A 95 11.12 6.17 -0.61
CA SER A 95 10.88 7.49 -1.19
C SER A 95 9.70 7.42 -2.15
N ALA A 96 8.79 8.40 -2.11
CA ALA A 96 7.73 8.55 -3.11
C ALA A 96 8.28 8.85 -4.51
N SER A 97 9.54 9.28 -4.62
CA SER A 97 10.22 9.55 -5.88
C SER A 97 11.57 8.86 -5.99
N ARG A 98 11.92 8.40 -7.20
CA ARG A 98 13.26 7.93 -7.55
C ARG A 98 13.81 8.78 -8.69
N GLY A 99 14.89 9.52 -8.43
CA GLY A 99 15.56 10.34 -9.44
C GLY A 99 14.83 11.64 -9.82
N GLY A 100 13.79 12.03 -9.09
CA GLY A 100 13.10 13.33 -9.24
C GLY A 100 12.17 13.46 -10.45
N CYS A 101 12.28 12.58 -11.45
CA CYS A 101 11.45 12.63 -12.66
C CYS A 101 10.18 11.77 -12.58
N VAL A 102 10.05 10.91 -11.57
CA VAL A 102 8.90 10.02 -11.35
C VAL A 102 8.48 10.08 -9.89
N VAL A 103 7.18 10.23 -9.63
CA VAL A 103 6.57 10.31 -8.30
C VAL A 103 5.39 9.34 -8.23
N LEU A 104 5.28 8.60 -7.13
CA LEU A 104 4.10 7.79 -6.77
C LEU A 104 3.13 8.65 -5.95
N ALA A 105 1.83 8.53 -6.21
CA ALA A 105 0.77 9.25 -5.53
C ALA A 105 -0.49 8.36 -5.38
N GLY A 106 -1.39 8.73 -4.47
CA GLY A 106 -2.61 7.96 -4.17
C GLY A 106 -2.30 6.53 -3.71
N ASP A 107 -3.14 5.57 -4.06
CA ASP A 107 -2.99 4.15 -3.64
C ASP A 107 -1.68 3.50 -4.09
N ALA A 108 -1.00 4.04 -5.11
CA ALA A 108 0.32 3.55 -5.52
C ALA A 108 1.39 3.83 -4.46
N TRP A 109 1.21 4.91 -3.69
CA TRP A 109 2.10 5.33 -2.60
C TRP A 109 1.54 4.97 -1.22
N GLN A 110 0.28 5.31 -0.96
CA GLN A 110 -0.39 5.23 0.33
C GLN A 110 -1.70 4.43 0.26
N PRO A 111 -1.66 3.11 -0.01
CA PRO A 111 -2.87 2.32 -0.07
C PRO A 111 -3.57 2.34 1.29
N MET A 112 -4.87 2.66 1.28
CA MET A 112 -5.70 2.71 2.48
C MET A 112 -6.78 1.63 2.43
N THR A 113 -7.10 1.06 3.58
CA THR A 113 -8.29 0.23 3.70
C THR A 113 -9.53 1.12 3.48
N PRO A 114 -10.53 0.70 2.68
CA PRO A 114 -11.61 1.59 2.24
C PRO A 114 -12.57 2.02 3.35
N ASN A 115 -12.46 1.48 4.56
CA ASN A 115 -13.36 1.78 5.67
C ASN A 115 -13.35 3.25 6.12
N LEU A 116 -12.24 3.98 5.92
CA LEU A 116 -12.13 5.39 6.29
C LEU A 116 -12.69 6.34 5.22
N GLY A 117 -12.91 5.86 3.99
CA GLY A 117 -13.33 6.70 2.86
C GLY A 117 -12.34 7.80 2.47
N GLN A 118 -11.10 7.77 2.96
CA GLN A 118 -10.13 8.85 2.77
C GLN A 118 -9.24 8.70 1.53
N GLY A 119 -9.08 7.49 0.99
CA GLY A 119 -8.09 7.21 -0.06
C GLY A 119 -8.23 8.13 -1.28
N ALA A 120 -9.45 8.36 -1.76
CA ALA A 120 -9.71 9.24 -2.89
C ALA A 120 -9.40 10.72 -2.58
N CYS A 121 -9.74 11.19 -1.38
CA CYS A 121 -9.44 12.55 -0.94
C CYS A 121 -7.92 12.77 -0.84
N CYS A 122 -7.21 11.83 -0.21
CA CYS A 122 -5.76 11.86 -0.11
C CYS A 122 -5.09 11.86 -1.51
N ALA A 123 -5.61 11.09 -2.47
CA ALA A 123 -5.09 11.10 -3.83
C ALA A 123 -5.30 12.45 -4.55
N LEU A 124 -6.43 13.13 -4.29
CA LEU A 124 -6.68 14.48 -4.81
C LEU A 124 -5.71 15.51 -4.20
N GLU A 125 -5.48 15.44 -2.90
CA GLU A 125 -4.51 16.28 -2.21
C GLU A 125 -3.09 16.08 -2.77
N ASP A 126 -2.68 14.83 -2.97
CA ASP A 126 -1.39 14.49 -3.60
C ASP A 126 -1.26 15.17 -4.97
N ALA A 127 -2.31 15.12 -5.81
CA ALA A 127 -2.31 15.71 -7.14
C ALA A 127 -2.19 17.24 -7.11
N VAL A 128 -2.96 17.91 -6.23
CA VAL A 128 -2.93 19.37 -6.07
C VAL A 128 -1.56 19.83 -5.57
N VAL A 129 -1.00 19.14 -4.58
CA VAL A 129 0.32 19.44 -4.04
C VAL A 129 1.39 19.23 -5.11
N LEU A 130 1.36 18.09 -5.81
CA LEU A 130 2.32 17.79 -6.88
C LEU A 130 2.29 18.86 -7.98
N ALA A 131 1.10 19.20 -8.48
CA ALA A 131 0.94 20.23 -9.51
C ALA A 131 1.47 21.60 -9.04
N SER A 132 1.14 21.99 -7.80
CA SER A 132 1.60 23.26 -7.21
C SER A 132 3.12 23.31 -7.05
N ARG A 133 3.76 22.19 -6.74
CA ARG A 133 5.23 22.09 -6.63
C ARG A 133 5.93 22.08 -7.99
N LEU A 134 5.29 21.56 -9.03
CA LEU A 134 5.84 21.53 -10.40
C LEU A 134 5.60 22.82 -11.19
N ALA A 135 4.52 23.56 -10.90
CA ALA A 135 4.15 24.77 -11.64
C ALA A 135 5.29 25.79 -11.81
N PRO A 136 6.11 26.08 -10.78
CA PRO A 136 7.26 26.98 -10.95
C PRO A 136 8.29 26.45 -11.96
N ALA A 137 8.55 25.14 -12.00
CA ALA A 137 9.54 24.57 -12.92
C ALA A 137 9.09 24.65 -14.39
N VAL A 138 7.78 24.58 -14.65
CA VAL A 138 7.21 24.69 -16.00
C VAL A 138 7.34 26.13 -16.53
N GLY A 139 7.13 27.15 -15.68
CA GLY A 139 7.23 28.56 -16.07
C GLY A 139 8.65 29.03 -16.43
N HIS A 140 9.69 28.34 -15.95
CA HIS A 140 11.09 28.67 -16.26
C HIS A 140 11.68 27.87 -17.45
N GLY A 141 10.92 26.93 -18.02
CA GLY A 141 11.37 26.05 -19.11
C GLY A 141 11.25 26.64 -20.52
N SER A 142 10.46 27.69 -20.71
CA SER A 142 10.20 28.30 -22.03
C SER A 142 11.32 29.22 -22.53
N SER A 143 12.39 29.45 -21.76
CA SER A 143 13.48 30.37 -22.13
C SER A 143 14.81 29.71 -22.53
N ARG A 144 14.86 28.37 -22.69
CA ARG A 144 16.13 27.65 -23.01
C ARG A 144 16.18 26.98 -24.39
N HIS A 145 15.63 27.61 -25.42
CA HIS A 145 15.96 27.32 -26.82
C HIS A 145 16.87 28.39 -27.42
N GLY A 146 17.99 28.66 -26.75
CA GLY A 146 19.12 29.42 -27.29
C GLY A 146 20.35 28.52 -27.27
N GLY A 147 20.71 27.97 -28.43
CA GLY A 147 21.91 27.14 -28.58
C GLY A 147 23.19 27.92 -28.22
N SER A 148 24.18 27.21 -27.69
CA SER A 148 25.55 27.70 -27.64
C SER A 148 26.52 26.55 -27.89
N PRO A 149 27.63 26.77 -28.61
CA PRO A 149 28.34 25.73 -29.33
C PRO A 149 29.27 24.93 -28.41
N ARG A 150 29.50 23.68 -28.82
CA ARG A 150 30.49 22.78 -28.22
C ARG A 150 31.87 23.45 -28.24
N ARG A 151 32.48 23.65 -27.08
CA ARG A 151 33.93 23.83 -26.97
C ARG A 151 34.56 22.48 -26.69
N GLY A 152 35.39 22.03 -27.62
CA GLY A 152 36.27 20.89 -27.43
C GLY A 152 37.50 21.25 -26.61
N SER A 153 38.07 20.21 -26.02
CA SER A 153 39.48 20.04 -25.69
C SER A 153 39.72 18.55 -25.58
#